data_AF-A0A3L6MYL7-F1
#
_entry.id   AF-A0A3L6MYL7-F1
#
_cell.length_a   1.000
_cell.length_b   1.000
_cell.length_c   1.000
_cell.angle_alpha   90.00
_cell.angle_beta   90.00
_cell.angle_gamma   90.00
#
_symmetry.space_group_name_H-M   'P 1'
#
loop_
_entity.id
_entity.type
_entity.pdbx_description
1 polymer ?
#
loop_
_entity_poly.entity_id
_entity_poly.type
_entity_poly.pdbx_seq_one_letter_code
_entity_poly.pdbx_strand_id
1 'polypeptide(L)'
;MGFLRTALLLAGASLGAFASQIPLKDTDSPQASTFQVHQSSLFPEHTIRIREQVDDSICDARVKQYTGWLDVGNQHLFFWYFESKNAPKTDPLVLWLTGGPGGSSMLGLLQELGPCLINEHGNGTIHNPYGWNENANYIFVDQPAGVGFSYLDEGEPIPTNSFLAAESMHKFLQLFVSQVFPDLAHRPFHISGESYGGHYIPVLGATIVAQNNLYPKRPQVNLESVLIGNGYVSPLDTHFGYWETLCTTNPGVDKPVFNSTRCDIMAANLPRCLGLARVCYEHPDHAICSAAWKVCWDGVISWYDDESGAGGNRNRFDITAPCESHDDMCYKEAALIEKYLNSPKVFDALGVPSAVTNYSIASEDVAIAFTLGYDQEISTQSQILYLLNHDIDVLMYQGNLDLACNTAGNLRWSNSMPWKGQPEYVAQRPKSWGVGGDEFGWYKEVKIKMGDDDKKTTFSFATVDGAGHMVPQGKPKEALELVNRWLKKRTFRN
;
A
#
# COMPACT_ATOMS: atom_id res chain seq x y z
N MET A 1 -55.13 47.11 3.48
CA MET A 1 -55.42 47.00 4.94
C MET A 1 -56.58 46.05 5.12
N GLY A 2 -56.33 44.85 5.64
CA GLY A 2 -57.33 43.81 5.82
C GLY A 2 -56.66 42.53 6.30
N PHE A 3 -56.61 42.39 7.63
CA PHE A 3 -56.13 41.21 8.33
C PHE A 3 -57.10 40.04 8.12
N LEU A 4 -56.59 38.86 7.75
CA LEU A 4 -57.29 37.60 7.97
C LEU A 4 -56.35 36.61 8.65
N ARG A 5 -56.80 36.14 9.82
CA ARG A 5 -56.14 35.23 10.73
C ARG A 5 -56.13 33.81 10.15
N THR A 6 -54.98 33.15 10.14
CA THR A 6 -54.86 31.71 9.89
C THR A 6 -54.62 31.02 11.23
N ALA A 7 -55.47 30.04 11.55
CA ALA A 7 -55.43 29.28 12.78
C ALA A 7 -54.30 28.23 12.75
N LEU A 8 -53.57 28.14 13.87
CA LEU A 8 -52.57 27.12 14.18
C LEU A 8 -53.25 25.78 14.48
N LEU A 9 -52.87 24.73 13.76
CA LEU A 9 -53.14 23.33 14.12
C LEU A 9 -51.88 22.78 14.81
N LEU A 10 -52.00 22.49 16.10
CA LEU A 10 -51.00 21.79 16.91
C LEU A 10 -50.98 20.30 16.53
N ALA A 11 -49.87 19.84 15.95
CA ALA A 11 -49.54 18.41 15.88
C ALA A 11 -48.46 18.13 16.93
N GLY A 12 -48.79 17.29 17.91
CA GLY A 12 -47.89 16.86 18.97
C GLY A 12 -46.79 15.96 18.43
N ALA A 13 -45.53 16.31 18.73
CA ALA A 13 -44.38 15.47 18.46
C ALA A 13 -44.23 14.42 19.57
N SER A 14 -44.40 13.14 19.24
CA SER A 14 -43.97 12.03 20.08
C SER A 14 -42.47 11.78 19.86
N LEU A 15 -41.69 11.93 20.91
CA LEU A 15 -40.27 11.55 20.99
C LEU A 15 -40.16 10.02 20.88
N GLY A 16 -39.73 9.53 19.71
CA GLY A 16 -39.29 8.16 19.53
C GLY A 16 -37.87 8.01 20.07
N ALA A 17 -37.70 7.20 21.12
CA ALA A 17 -36.39 6.81 21.63
C ALA A 17 -35.68 5.90 20.61
N PHE A 18 -34.49 6.30 20.16
CA PHE A 18 -33.59 5.42 19.42
C PHE A 18 -33.07 4.34 20.39
N ALA A 19 -33.53 3.11 20.20
CA ALA A 19 -32.96 1.94 20.87
C ALA A 19 -31.66 1.55 20.17
N SER A 20 -30.51 1.66 20.85
CA SER A 20 -29.26 1.06 20.38
C SER A 20 -29.38 -0.45 20.46
N GLN A 21 -29.34 -1.13 19.31
CA GLN A 21 -29.22 -2.58 19.28
C GLN A 21 -27.78 -2.95 19.64
N ILE A 22 -27.63 -3.58 20.81
CA ILE A 22 -26.40 -4.27 21.21
C ILE A 22 -26.34 -5.58 20.41
N PRO A 23 -25.25 -5.91 19.69
CA PRO A 23 -25.16 -7.17 18.98
C PRO A 23 -25.19 -8.35 19.95
N LEU A 24 -26.00 -9.36 19.61
CA LEU A 24 -26.16 -10.60 20.36
C LEU A 24 -24.83 -11.35 20.47
N LYS A 25 -24.43 -11.68 21.71
CA LYS A 25 -23.38 -12.66 22.01
C LYS A 25 -23.93 -14.06 21.78
N ASP A 26 -23.35 -14.78 20.84
CA ASP A 26 -23.54 -16.23 20.73
C ASP A 26 -22.71 -16.92 21.81
N THR A 27 -23.37 -17.61 22.72
CA THR A 27 -22.74 -18.42 23.78
C THR A 27 -23.15 -19.86 23.55
N ASP A 28 -22.22 -20.69 23.05
CA ASP A 28 -21.97 -22.07 23.52
C ASP A 28 -21.02 -22.82 22.57
N SER A 29 -19.70 -22.75 22.82
CA SER A 29 -18.74 -23.82 22.49
C SER A 29 -17.43 -23.65 23.30
N PRO A 30 -16.85 -24.72 23.90
CA PRO A 30 -15.70 -24.58 24.79
C PRO A 30 -14.37 -24.55 24.01
N GLN A 31 -13.62 -23.46 24.17
CA GLN A 31 -12.22 -23.21 23.70
C GLN A 31 -11.99 -22.75 22.24
N ALA A 32 -12.93 -22.05 21.61
CA ALA A 32 -12.57 -21.06 20.58
C ALA A 32 -12.24 -19.73 21.29
N SER A 33 -11.01 -19.21 21.17
CA SER A 33 -10.66 -17.92 21.79
C SER A 33 -11.51 -16.81 21.19
N THR A 34 -12.43 -16.27 21.98
CA THR A 34 -13.31 -15.17 21.58
C THR A 34 -12.49 -13.90 21.30
N PHE A 35 -12.94 -13.08 20.34
CA PHE A 35 -12.31 -11.78 20.10
C PHE A 35 -12.32 -10.92 21.36
N GLN A 36 -11.19 -10.29 21.65
CA GLN A 36 -11.12 -9.15 22.55
C GLN A 36 -11.55 -7.90 21.78
N VAL A 37 -12.40 -7.08 22.38
CA VAL A 37 -12.93 -5.87 21.75
C VAL A 37 -12.40 -4.65 22.48
N HIS A 38 -11.67 -3.80 21.75
CA HIS A 38 -11.14 -2.53 22.22
C HIS A 38 -11.95 -1.41 21.57
N GLN A 39 -12.60 -0.59 22.39
CA GLN A 39 -13.41 0.53 21.91
C GLN A 39 -12.60 1.82 21.95
N SER A 40 -12.76 2.66 20.94
CA SER A 40 -12.11 3.98 20.94
C SER A 40 -12.71 4.88 22.02
N SER A 41 -11.84 5.49 22.81
CA SER A 41 -12.23 6.51 23.79
C SER A 41 -12.61 7.85 23.14
N LEU A 42 -12.25 8.07 21.88
CA LEU A 42 -12.50 9.31 21.14
C LEU A 42 -13.72 9.21 20.21
N PHE A 43 -13.98 8.00 19.71
CA PHE A 43 -14.99 7.71 18.70
C PHE A 43 -15.71 6.42 19.12
N PRO A 44 -16.71 6.47 20.02
CA PRO A 44 -17.33 5.28 20.60
C PRO A 44 -17.92 4.30 19.56
N GLU A 45 -18.21 4.77 18.36
CA GLU A 45 -18.65 4.00 17.20
C GLU A 45 -17.54 3.17 16.52
N HIS A 46 -16.28 3.33 16.93
CA HIS A 46 -15.14 2.59 16.38
C HIS A 46 -14.57 1.58 17.37
N THR A 47 -14.37 0.35 16.89
CA THR A 47 -13.82 -0.77 17.68
C THR A 47 -12.72 -1.51 16.95
N ILE A 48 -11.79 -2.13 17.69
CA ILE A 48 -10.92 -3.19 17.17
C ILE A 48 -11.31 -4.49 17.87
N ARG A 49 -11.69 -5.49 17.08
CA ARG A 49 -11.87 -6.89 17.49
C ARG A 49 -10.60 -7.66 17.13
N ILE A 50 -9.86 -8.13 18.13
CA ILE A 50 -8.55 -8.76 17.98
C ILE A 50 -8.50 -10.12 18.69
N ARG A 51 -7.76 -11.07 18.12
CA ARG A 51 -7.44 -12.36 18.74
C ARG A 51 -5.97 -12.69 18.52
N GLU A 52 -5.36 -13.36 19.49
CA GLU A 52 -4.04 -13.99 19.32
C GLU A 52 -4.23 -15.34 18.62
N GLN A 53 -3.43 -15.63 17.60
CA GLN A 53 -3.40 -16.97 17.00
C GLN A 53 -2.37 -17.80 17.76
N VAL A 54 -2.86 -18.76 18.54
CA VAL A 54 -2.07 -19.50 19.55
C VAL A 54 -1.28 -20.67 18.95
N ASP A 55 -1.65 -21.09 17.73
CA ASP A 55 -0.95 -22.13 16.97
C ASP A 55 -0.55 -21.56 15.60
N ASP A 56 0.71 -21.78 15.21
CA ASP A 56 1.29 -21.44 13.89
C ASP A 56 0.62 -22.20 12.73
N SER A 57 -0.48 -22.91 13.01
CA SER A 57 -1.29 -23.67 12.07
C SER A 57 -1.74 -22.91 10.82
N ILE A 58 -1.90 -21.59 10.88
CA ILE A 58 -2.27 -20.74 9.73
C ILE A 58 -1.12 -19.90 9.17
N CYS A 59 0.00 -19.78 9.90
CA CYS A 59 1.21 -19.11 9.47
C CYS A 59 2.38 -19.60 10.33
N ASP A 60 3.39 -20.27 9.74
CA ASP A 60 4.67 -20.68 10.41
C ASP A 60 5.54 -19.46 10.71
N ALA A 61 5.01 -18.55 11.53
CA ALA A 61 5.62 -17.26 11.84
C ALA A 61 6.71 -17.37 12.91
N ARG A 62 6.57 -18.34 13.83
CA ARG A 62 7.47 -18.57 14.98
C ARG A 62 7.57 -17.36 15.91
N VAL A 63 6.55 -16.52 15.90
CA VAL A 63 6.39 -15.32 16.72
C VAL A 63 4.92 -15.19 17.07
N LYS A 64 4.60 -14.36 18.06
CA LYS A 64 3.22 -14.02 18.33
C LYS A 64 2.61 -13.29 17.15
N GLN A 65 1.38 -13.65 16.85
CA GLN A 65 0.63 -13.12 15.74
C GLN A 65 -0.83 -12.91 16.14
N TYR A 66 -1.41 -11.83 15.64
CA TYR A 66 -2.73 -11.37 16.02
C TYR A 66 -3.52 -11.04 14.77
N THR A 67 -4.78 -11.45 14.73
CA THR A 67 -5.68 -11.12 13.63
C THR A 67 -6.91 -10.44 14.16
N GLY A 68 -7.53 -9.63 13.31
CA GLY A 68 -8.68 -8.86 13.75
C GLY A 68 -9.28 -8.00 12.68
N TRP A 69 -10.32 -7.28 13.07
CA TRP A 69 -10.95 -6.25 12.27
C TRP A 69 -10.99 -4.96 13.07
N LEU A 70 -10.83 -3.87 12.36
CA LEU A 70 -11.23 -2.56 12.81
C LEU A 70 -12.60 -2.25 12.23
N ASP A 71 -13.54 -1.91 13.10
CA ASP A 71 -14.85 -1.44 12.73
C ASP A 71 -14.85 0.10 12.79
N VAL A 72 -15.02 0.77 11.65
CA VAL A 72 -15.12 2.23 11.51
C VAL A 72 -16.52 2.56 10.98
N GLY A 73 -17.51 2.57 11.87
CA GLY A 73 -18.91 2.64 11.44
C GLY A 73 -19.25 1.40 10.62
N ASN A 74 -19.56 1.59 9.35
CA ASN A 74 -19.99 0.55 8.40
C ASN A 74 -18.83 -0.06 7.59
N GLN A 75 -17.58 0.29 7.90
CA GLN A 75 -16.38 -0.22 7.24
C GLN A 75 -15.59 -1.12 8.20
N HIS A 76 -15.23 -2.31 7.74
CA HIS A 76 -14.56 -3.32 8.56
C HIS A 76 -13.22 -3.70 7.92
N LEU A 77 -12.09 -3.25 8.48
CA LEU A 77 -10.76 -3.49 7.93
C LEU A 77 -10.06 -4.64 8.63
N PHE A 78 -9.81 -5.74 7.92
CA PHE A 78 -9.04 -6.88 8.39
C PHE A 78 -7.55 -6.54 8.49
N PHE A 79 -6.92 -7.02 9.57
CA PHE A 79 -5.47 -6.94 9.74
C PHE A 79 -4.88 -8.24 10.29
N TRP A 80 -3.60 -8.44 9.97
CA TRP A 80 -2.74 -9.47 10.55
C TRP A 80 -1.45 -8.83 11.05
N TYR A 81 -1.23 -8.88 12.36
CA TYR A 81 -0.09 -8.30 13.06
C TYR A 81 0.87 -9.39 13.53
N PHE A 82 2.17 -9.15 13.38
CA PHE A 82 3.25 -10.04 13.80
C PHE A 82 4.26 -9.28 14.64
N GLU A 83 4.62 -9.86 15.78
CA GLU A 83 5.72 -9.36 16.60
C GLU A 83 7.07 -9.51 15.87
N SER A 84 8.02 -8.65 16.25
CA SER A 84 9.40 -8.80 15.80
C SER A 84 10.04 -10.08 16.34
N LYS A 85 10.85 -10.75 15.51
CA LYS A 85 11.66 -11.90 15.93
C LYS A 85 12.81 -11.52 16.87
N ASN A 86 13.32 -10.29 16.78
CA ASN A 86 14.48 -9.84 17.55
C ASN A 86 14.08 -9.25 18.91
N ALA A 87 13.48 -8.06 18.93
CA ALA A 87 13.14 -7.37 20.17
C ALA A 87 11.76 -6.72 20.06
N PRO A 88 10.66 -7.50 20.14
CA PRO A 88 9.29 -7.01 19.89
C PRO A 88 8.82 -5.93 20.85
N LYS A 89 9.54 -5.71 21.97
CA LYS A 89 9.26 -4.64 22.94
C LYS A 89 9.96 -3.31 22.63
N THR A 90 10.93 -3.28 21.72
CA THR A 90 11.73 -2.09 21.42
C THR A 90 11.84 -1.80 19.92
N ASP A 91 11.72 -2.84 19.10
CA ASP A 91 11.75 -2.72 17.65
C ASP A 91 10.55 -1.89 17.15
N PRO A 92 10.71 -1.19 16.00
CA PRO A 92 9.71 -0.27 15.47
C PRO A 92 8.43 -1.00 15.04
N LEU A 93 7.39 -0.21 14.74
CA LEU A 93 6.17 -0.68 14.11
C LEU A 93 6.19 -0.32 12.63
N VAL A 94 5.87 -1.27 11.76
CA VAL A 94 5.79 -1.06 10.32
C VAL A 94 4.44 -1.56 9.79
N LEU A 95 3.75 -0.71 9.05
CA LEU A 95 2.57 -1.08 8.27
C LEU A 95 3.01 -1.53 6.88
N TRP A 96 2.44 -2.60 6.35
CA TRP A 96 2.53 -3.00 4.94
C TRP A 96 1.19 -2.81 4.23
N LEU A 97 1.23 -2.18 3.06
CA LEU A 97 0.09 -1.99 2.16
C LEU A 97 0.42 -2.49 0.75
N THR A 98 -0.26 -3.56 0.31
CA THR A 98 -0.26 -3.95 -1.10
C THR A 98 -1.10 -2.96 -1.92
N GLY A 99 -0.78 -2.82 -3.20
CA GLY A 99 -1.42 -1.88 -4.12
C GLY A 99 -2.71 -2.40 -4.77
N GLY A 100 -2.69 -2.52 -6.10
CA GLY A 100 -3.88 -2.74 -6.93
C GLY A 100 -4.20 -1.50 -7.77
N PRO A 101 -5.17 -0.63 -7.40
CA PRO A 101 -5.90 -0.57 -6.12
C PRO A 101 -6.84 -1.75 -5.93
N GLY A 102 -7.07 -2.13 -4.66
CA GLY A 102 -7.94 -3.25 -4.31
C GLY A 102 -7.22 -4.58 -4.09
N GLY A 103 -5.89 -4.61 -4.09
CA GLY A 103 -5.10 -5.81 -3.78
C GLY A 103 -4.99 -6.06 -2.28
N SER A 104 -5.20 -7.31 -1.85
CA SER A 104 -5.07 -7.72 -0.45
C SER A 104 -3.62 -7.69 0.01
N SER A 105 -3.38 -7.17 1.22
CA SER A 105 -2.05 -7.20 1.84
C SER A 105 -1.63 -8.59 2.30
N MET A 106 -2.52 -9.58 2.22
CA MET A 106 -2.17 -10.98 2.43
C MET A 106 -1.32 -11.53 1.28
N LEU A 107 -1.34 -10.89 0.11
CA LEU A 107 -0.40 -11.16 -0.98
C LEU A 107 1.04 -10.90 -0.50
N GLY A 108 1.33 -9.68 -0.02
CA GLY A 108 2.65 -9.34 0.50
C GLY A 108 3.04 -10.13 1.74
N LEU A 109 2.07 -10.50 2.58
CA LEU A 109 2.29 -11.43 3.69
C LEU A 109 2.80 -12.79 3.19
N LEU A 110 2.07 -13.45 2.29
CA LEU A 110 2.26 -14.87 1.99
C LEU A 110 3.09 -15.15 0.74
N GLN A 111 3.43 -14.14 -0.06
CA GLN A 111 4.24 -14.29 -1.26
C GLN A 111 5.59 -13.56 -1.18
N GLU A 112 5.68 -12.50 -0.38
CA GLU A 112 6.81 -11.56 -0.48
C GLU A 112 7.66 -11.53 0.78
N LEU A 113 7.15 -10.95 1.87
CA LEU A 113 7.96 -10.45 2.98
C LEU A 113 7.43 -10.80 4.37
N GLY A 114 6.26 -11.44 4.46
CA GLY A 114 5.73 -11.90 5.74
C GLY A 114 6.62 -12.97 6.37
N PRO A 115 6.37 -13.30 7.65
CA PRO A 115 7.16 -14.29 8.38
C PRO A 115 6.94 -15.73 7.90
N CYS A 116 5.88 -15.97 7.13
CA CYS A 116 5.58 -17.24 6.48
C CYS A 116 5.16 -16.99 5.02
N LEU A 117 5.44 -17.94 4.14
CA LEU A 117 5.06 -17.91 2.73
C LEU A 117 4.09 -19.07 2.43
N ILE A 118 3.26 -18.92 1.41
CA ILE A 118 2.43 -20.00 0.89
C ILE A 118 3.29 -21.16 0.42
N ASN A 119 2.90 -22.39 0.74
CA ASN A 119 3.60 -23.57 0.24
C ASN A 119 3.21 -23.89 -1.22
N GLU A 120 4.01 -24.72 -1.89
CA GLU A 120 3.81 -25.10 -3.29
C GLU A 120 2.49 -25.84 -3.59
N HIS A 121 1.75 -26.26 -2.56
CA HIS A 121 0.49 -26.99 -2.69
C HIS A 121 -0.76 -26.13 -2.39
N GLY A 122 -0.57 -24.91 -1.89
CA GLY A 122 -1.66 -24.02 -1.46
C GLY A 122 -2.53 -24.63 -0.37
N ASN A 123 -1.93 -25.37 0.57
CA ASN A 123 -2.63 -26.03 1.68
C ASN A 123 -2.03 -25.75 3.06
N GLY A 124 -1.05 -24.85 3.11
CA GLY A 124 -0.31 -24.48 4.31
C GLY A 124 0.75 -23.44 3.99
N THR A 125 1.49 -23.03 5.01
CA THR A 125 2.58 -22.06 4.88
C THR A 125 3.89 -22.66 5.33
N ILE A 126 5.01 -22.04 4.92
CA ILE A 126 6.37 -22.37 5.32
C ILE A 126 7.04 -21.13 5.90
N HIS A 127 7.97 -21.30 6.83
CA HIS A 127 8.74 -20.19 7.39
C HIS A 127 9.51 -19.39 6.33
N ASN A 128 9.45 -18.06 6.42
CA ASN A 128 10.28 -17.16 5.62
C ASN A 128 11.56 -16.77 6.39
N PRO A 129 12.76 -17.25 5.98
CA PRO A 129 14.01 -16.85 6.61
C PRO A 129 14.39 -15.38 6.33
N TYR A 130 13.72 -14.72 5.36
CA TYR A 130 13.94 -13.33 4.99
C TYR A 130 12.74 -12.42 5.32
N GLY A 131 11.84 -12.88 6.19
CA GLY A 131 10.68 -12.10 6.60
C GLY A 131 11.08 -10.74 7.22
N TRP A 132 10.40 -9.67 6.83
CA TRP A 132 10.73 -8.30 7.24
C TRP A 132 10.49 -8.04 8.73
N ASN A 133 9.77 -8.93 9.43
CA ASN A 133 9.62 -8.87 10.88
C ASN A 133 10.87 -9.33 11.66
N GLU A 134 11.99 -9.61 10.99
CA GLU A 134 13.27 -9.94 11.63
C GLU A 134 13.68 -8.87 12.67
N ASN A 135 13.49 -7.58 12.37
CA ASN A 135 13.87 -6.46 13.25
C ASN A 135 12.78 -5.39 13.38
N ALA A 136 11.51 -5.74 13.13
CA ALA A 136 10.38 -4.84 13.28
C ALA A 136 9.09 -5.63 13.58
N ASN A 137 8.13 -4.98 14.22
CA ASN A 137 6.77 -5.49 14.31
C ASN A 137 6.01 -5.08 13.05
N TYR A 138 5.31 -6.01 12.40
CA TYR A 138 4.66 -5.76 11.11
C TYR A 138 3.15 -5.92 11.21
N ILE A 139 2.40 -4.97 10.65
CA ILE A 139 0.95 -5.08 10.44
C ILE A 139 0.69 -5.12 8.93
N PHE A 140 -0.05 -6.12 8.48
CA PHE A 140 -0.59 -6.21 7.13
C PHE A 140 -2.08 -5.90 7.20
N VAL A 141 -2.57 -4.96 6.38
CA VAL A 141 -3.98 -4.54 6.42
C VAL A 141 -4.60 -4.66 5.04
N ASP A 142 -5.72 -5.35 4.96
CA ASP A 142 -6.54 -5.34 3.76
C ASP A 142 -7.30 -4.00 3.72
N GLN A 143 -6.92 -3.14 2.78
CA GLN A 143 -7.54 -1.83 2.62
C GLN A 143 -7.59 -1.45 1.14
N PRO A 144 -8.57 -0.66 0.71
CA PRO A 144 -9.72 -0.13 1.46
C PRO A 144 -10.74 -1.20 1.88
N ALA A 145 -11.84 -0.81 2.55
CA ALA A 145 -12.93 -1.74 2.85
C ALA A 145 -13.51 -2.33 1.53
N GLY A 146 -13.78 -3.64 1.51
CA GLY A 146 -14.12 -4.40 0.31
C GLY A 146 -12.95 -5.17 -0.33
N VAL A 147 -11.74 -5.08 0.25
CA VAL A 147 -10.55 -5.83 -0.18
C VAL A 147 -10.32 -7.04 0.72
N GLY A 148 -10.02 -8.20 0.14
CA GLY A 148 -9.62 -9.40 0.90
C GLY A 148 -10.66 -9.80 1.94
N PHE A 149 -10.27 -9.81 3.22
CA PHE A 149 -11.19 -10.06 4.34
C PHE A 149 -11.87 -8.79 4.90
N SER A 150 -11.52 -7.62 4.39
CA SER A 150 -12.17 -6.35 4.72
C SER A 150 -13.48 -6.20 3.97
N TYR A 151 -14.52 -5.73 4.65
CA TYR A 151 -15.86 -5.65 4.09
C TYR A 151 -16.59 -4.38 4.52
N LEU A 152 -17.73 -4.16 3.88
CA LEU A 152 -18.65 -3.05 4.14
C LEU A 152 -20.00 -3.63 4.55
N ASP A 153 -20.73 -2.92 5.41
CA ASP A 153 -22.14 -3.24 5.64
C ASP A 153 -22.97 -3.02 4.36
N GLU A 154 -24.11 -3.71 4.27
CA GLU A 154 -24.97 -3.64 3.10
C GLU A 154 -25.43 -2.20 2.81
N GLY A 155 -25.19 -1.73 1.59
CA GLY A 155 -25.57 -0.40 1.12
C GLY A 155 -24.55 0.72 1.39
N GLU A 156 -23.44 0.44 2.09
CA GLU A 156 -22.37 1.40 2.28
C GLU A 156 -21.53 1.56 0.99
N PRO A 157 -21.23 2.80 0.55
CA PRO A 157 -20.43 3.02 -0.66
C PRO A 157 -18.96 2.59 -0.48
N ILE A 158 -18.42 1.96 -1.53
CA ILE A 158 -17.00 1.64 -1.62
C ILE A 158 -16.18 2.94 -1.71
N PRO A 159 -15.06 3.08 -0.97
CA PRO A 159 -14.15 4.21 -1.13
C PRO A 159 -13.69 4.36 -2.58
N THR A 160 -13.71 5.58 -3.11
CA THR A 160 -13.42 5.85 -4.53
C THR A 160 -12.05 6.46 -4.77
N ASN A 161 -11.25 6.70 -3.74
CA ASN A 161 -9.92 7.28 -3.86
C ASN A 161 -9.07 7.03 -2.61
N SER A 162 -7.77 7.28 -2.73
CA SER A 162 -6.78 7.05 -1.67
C SER A 162 -6.99 7.95 -0.45
N PHE A 163 -7.62 9.14 -0.62
CA PHE A 163 -7.89 10.07 0.48
C PHE A 163 -8.98 9.55 1.41
N LEU A 164 -10.08 9.03 0.85
CA LEU A 164 -11.14 8.39 1.64
C LEU A 164 -10.64 7.13 2.35
N ALA A 165 -9.82 6.31 1.67
CA ALA A 165 -9.21 5.13 2.28
C ALA A 165 -8.29 5.50 3.46
N ALA A 166 -7.54 6.60 3.35
CA ALA A 166 -6.63 7.07 4.40
C ALA A 166 -7.36 7.49 5.69
N GLU A 167 -8.62 7.94 5.63
CA GLU A 167 -9.38 8.32 6.82
C GLU A 167 -9.62 7.13 7.76
N SER A 168 -10.09 6.01 7.21
CA SER A 168 -10.32 4.77 7.97
C SER A 168 -9.00 4.17 8.46
N MET A 169 -7.94 4.20 7.65
CA MET A 169 -6.61 3.76 8.05
C MET A 169 -5.96 4.64 9.13
N HIS A 170 -6.19 5.95 9.14
CA HIS A 170 -5.71 6.80 10.23
C HIS A 170 -6.42 6.46 11.55
N LYS A 171 -7.75 6.28 11.52
CA LYS A 171 -8.53 5.86 12.68
C LYS A 171 -8.08 4.49 13.19
N PHE A 172 -7.79 3.56 12.28
CA PHE A 172 -7.19 2.26 12.59
C PHE A 172 -5.95 2.42 13.46
N LEU A 173 -4.95 3.13 12.93
CA LEU A 173 -3.65 3.25 13.55
C LEU A 173 -3.74 3.98 14.90
N GLN A 174 -4.53 5.05 14.98
CA GLN A 174 -4.74 5.77 16.23
C GLN A 174 -5.38 4.87 17.30
N LEU A 175 -6.38 4.06 16.95
CA LEU A 175 -7.00 3.14 17.89
C LEU A 175 -6.05 1.99 18.28
N PHE A 176 -5.34 1.44 17.30
CA PHE A 176 -4.39 0.35 17.47
C PHE A 176 -3.29 0.73 18.47
N VAL A 177 -2.64 1.89 18.29
CA VAL A 177 -1.54 2.32 19.17
C VAL A 177 -2.00 2.93 20.48
N SER A 178 -3.29 3.24 20.67
CA SER A 178 -3.77 3.89 21.91
C SER A 178 -4.53 2.97 22.85
N GLN A 179 -5.30 2.02 22.32
CA GLN A 179 -6.17 1.14 23.13
C GLN A 179 -5.80 -0.33 23.04
N VAL A 180 -5.19 -0.79 21.94
CA VAL A 180 -4.82 -2.20 21.76
C VAL A 180 -3.38 -2.43 22.22
N PHE A 181 -2.44 -1.65 21.69
CA PHE A 181 -1.03 -1.75 21.97
C PHE A 181 -0.43 -0.37 22.37
N PRO A 182 -0.77 0.16 23.56
CA PRO A 182 -0.28 1.46 24.02
C PRO A 182 1.25 1.57 24.09
N ASP A 183 1.95 0.45 24.29
CA ASP A 183 3.42 0.39 24.26
C ASP A 183 4.04 0.71 22.89
N LEU A 184 3.24 0.73 21.82
CA LEU A 184 3.67 1.10 20.47
C LEU A 184 3.54 2.61 20.19
N ALA A 185 2.77 3.36 20.98
CA ALA A 185 2.46 4.77 20.71
C ALA A 185 3.69 5.69 20.58
N HIS A 186 4.76 5.37 21.30
CA HIS A 186 6.00 6.15 21.33
C HIS A 186 7.12 5.56 20.47
N ARG A 187 6.88 4.45 19.78
CA ARG A 187 7.90 3.83 18.94
C ARG A 187 7.93 4.50 17.57
N PRO A 188 9.07 4.45 16.85
CA PRO A 188 9.09 4.80 15.44
C PRO A 188 8.05 3.98 14.67
N PHE A 189 7.14 4.67 13.99
CA PHE A 189 6.19 4.06 13.07
C PHE A 189 6.61 4.34 11.62
N HIS A 190 6.51 3.31 10.80
CA HIS A 190 6.79 3.38 9.37
C HIS A 190 5.62 2.84 8.57
N ILE A 191 5.40 3.44 7.40
CA ILE A 191 4.49 2.86 6.41
C ILE A 191 5.34 2.33 5.26
N SER A 192 5.11 1.09 4.89
CA SER A 192 5.71 0.43 3.76
C SER A 192 4.65 -0.17 2.85
N GLY A 193 5.02 -0.45 1.62
CA GLY A 193 4.14 -1.09 0.65
C GLY A 193 4.64 -0.87 -0.76
N GLU A 194 3.82 -1.24 -1.73
CA GLU A 194 4.26 -1.31 -3.12
C GLU A 194 3.16 -0.99 -4.14
N SER A 195 3.55 -0.79 -5.40
CA SER A 195 2.61 -0.63 -6.52
C SER A 195 1.72 0.59 -6.32
N TYR A 196 0.40 0.44 -6.34
CA TYR A 196 -0.56 1.48 -5.94
C TYR A 196 -0.41 1.98 -4.49
N GLY A 197 0.43 1.32 -3.67
CA GLY A 197 1.01 1.88 -2.45
C GLY A 197 1.71 3.22 -2.68
N GLY A 198 2.14 3.52 -3.91
CA GLY A 198 2.58 4.86 -4.32
C GLY A 198 1.51 5.95 -4.21
N HIS A 199 0.23 5.59 -4.23
CA HIS A 199 -0.87 6.49 -3.88
C HIS A 199 -1.24 6.40 -2.40
N TYR A 200 -1.46 5.19 -1.89
CA TYR A 200 -1.92 4.98 -0.52
C TYR A 200 -0.97 5.54 0.54
N ILE A 201 0.33 5.27 0.40
CA ILE A 201 1.32 5.54 1.44
C ILE A 201 1.56 7.05 1.62
N PRO A 202 1.81 7.85 0.56
CA PRO A 202 1.93 9.30 0.72
C PRO A 202 0.66 9.93 1.28
N VAL A 203 -0.51 9.50 0.82
CA VAL A 203 -1.80 10.06 1.25
C VAL A 203 -2.10 9.73 2.71
N LEU A 204 -1.87 8.48 3.14
CA LEU A 204 -2.01 8.08 4.54
C LEU A 204 -0.99 8.79 5.44
N GLY A 205 0.27 8.86 5.01
CA GLY A 205 1.31 9.55 5.78
C GLY A 205 0.98 11.03 5.98
N ALA A 206 0.57 11.73 4.92
CA ALA A 206 0.15 13.13 5.00
C ALA A 206 -1.08 13.30 5.91
N THR A 207 -2.05 12.38 5.83
CA THR A 207 -3.21 12.35 6.73
C THR A 207 -2.80 12.21 8.19
N ILE A 208 -1.89 11.29 8.52
CA ILE A 208 -1.38 11.12 9.90
C ILE A 208 -0.74 12.40 10.40
N VAL A 209 0.19 12.98 9.65
CA VAL A 209 0.90 14.21 10.03
C VAL A 209 -0.09 15.36 10.24
N ALA A 210 -1.05 15.53 9.32
CA ALA A 210 -2.07 16.57 9.42
C ALA A 210 -2.94 16.38 10.67
N GLN A 211 -3.39 15.16 10.95
CA GLN A 211 -4.23 14.87 12.13
C GLN A 211 -3.48 15.03 13.44
N ASN A 212 -2.21 14.61 13.49
CA ASN A 212 -1.32 14.84 14.62
C ASN A 212 -1.19 16.35 14.93
N ASN A 213 -0.95 17.16 13.90
CA ASN A 213 -0.81 18.62 14.02
C ASN A 213 -2.12 19.32 14.42
N LEU A 214 -3.26 18.90 13.85
CA LEU A 214 -4.57 19.48 14.16
C LEU A 214 -5.03 19.13 15.58
N TYR A 215 -4.66 17.96 16.08
CA TYR A 215 -5.12 17.45 17.37
C TYR A 215 -3.96 16.95 18.25
N PRO A 216 -3.06 17.83 18.70
CA PRO A 216 -1.81 17.46 19.39
C PRO A 216 -2.02 16.81 20.77
N LYS A 217 -3.26 16.84 21.30
CA LYS A 217 -3.64 16.23 22.58
C LYS A 217 -4.31 14.86 22.43
N ARG A 218 -4.61 14.42 21.20
CA ARG A 218 -5.12 13.06 20.94
C ARG A 218 -3.95 12.07 20.93
N PRO A 219 -4.20 10.76 21.03
CA PRO A 219 -3.15 9.79 20.78
C PRO A 219 -2.55 9.99 19.38
N GLN A 220 -1.23 10.11 19.34
CA GLN A 220 -0.49 10.41 18.12
C GLN A 220 -0.01 9.10 17.49
N VAL A 221 0.01 9.04 16.16
CA VAL A 221 0.73 7.99 15.44
C VAL A 221 2.11 8.55 15.10
N ASN A 222 3.16 8.01 15.72
CA ASN A 222 4.52 8.55 15.63
C ASN A 222 5.22 8.16 14.32
N LEU A 223 4.70 8.68 13.19
CA LEU A 223 5.27 8.44 11.86
C LEU A 223 6.65 9.07 11.74
N GLU A 224 7.63 8.28 11.33
CA GLU A 224 9.03 8.71 11.15
C GLU A 224 9.51 8.55 9.70
N SER A 225 8.96 7.59 8.95
CA SER A 225 9.29 7.44 7.54
C SER A 225 8.26 6.66 6.73
N VAL A 226 8.34 6.80 5.40
CA VAL A 226 7.63 5.95 4.43
C VAL A 226 8.61 5.23 3.49
N LEU A 227 8.28 4.00 3.11
CA LEU A 227 9.05 3.16 2.20
C LEU A 227 8.14 2.66 1.07
N ILE A 228 8.39 3.06 -0.17
CA ILE A 228 7.49 2.81 -1.30
C ILE A 228 8.27 2.03 -2.35
N GLY A 229 7.93 0.74 -2.50
CA GLY A 229 8.49 -0.18 -3.48
C GLY A 229 7.76 -0.08 -4.78
N ASN A 230 8.48 0.06 -5.91
CA ASN A 230 7.87 0.03 -7.24
C ASN A 230 6.56 0.85 -7.29
N GLY A 231 6.63 2.07 -6.76
CA GLY A 231 5.43 2.85 -6.46
C GLY A 231 4.85 3.53 -7.68
N TYR A 232 3.53 3.45 -7.85
CA TYR A 232 2.79 4.29 -8.79
C TYR A 232 2.58 5.66 -8.15
N VAL A 233 3.46 6.64 -8.40
CA VAL A 233 3.39 7.99 -7.78
C VAL A 233 3.03 9.08 -8.79
N SER A 234 3.51 8.92 -10.03
CA SER A 234 3.31 9.86 -11.12
C SER A 234 2.94 9.09 -12.38
N PRO A 235 1.63 8.84 -12.62
CA PRO A 235 1.12 8.27 -13.88
C PRO A 235 1.80 8.84 -15.14
N LEU A 236 1.94 10.17 -15.21
CA LEU A 236 2.60 10.87 -16.30
C LEU A 236 4.03 10.37 -16.52
N ASP A 237 4.82 10.24 -15.46
CA ASP A 237 6.21 9.80 -15.57
C ASP A 237 6.30 8.29 -15.79
N THR A 238 5.38 7.50 -15.22
CA THR A 238 5.27 6.06 -15.50
C THR A 238 5.05 5.81 -16.99
N HIS A 239 4.18 6.57 -17.66
CA HIS A 239 3.94 6.45 -19.11
C HIS A 239 5.22 6.66 -19.93
N PHE A 240 6.06 7.64 -19.57
CA PHE A 240 7.36 7.80 -20.21
C PHE A 240 8.28 6.61 -19.93
N GLY A 241 8.22 6.13 -18.70
CA GLY A 241 8.99 4.99 -18.25
C GLY A 241 8.71 3.69 -19.00
N TYR A 242 7.49 3.49 -19.51
CA TYR A 242 7.18 2.37 -20.41
C TYR A 242 8.05 2.41 -21.68
N TRP A 243 8.18 3.58 -22.29
CA TRP A 243 9.05 3.72 -23.47
C TRP A 243 10.52 3.51 -23.10
N GLU A 244 11.03 4.17 -22.04
CA GLU A 244 12.46 4.05 -21.68
C GLU A 244 12.83 2.60 -21.34
N THR A 245 12.02 1.92 -20.53
CA THR A 245 12.27 0.55 -20.08
C THR A 245 12.24 -0.46 -21.23
N LEU A 246 11.33 -0.30 -22.19
CA LEU A 246 11.16 -1.28 -23.28
C LEU A 246 12.06 -1.01 -24.49
N CYS A 247 12.44 0.25 -24.71
CA CYS A 247 13.15 0.69 -25.90
C CYS A 247 14.61 1.05 -25.68
N THR A 248 15.10 0.98 -24.45
CA THR A 248 16.50 1.18 -24.10
C THR A 248 17.04 0.00 -23.29
N THR A 249 18.26 0.11 -22.78
CA THR A 249 18.86 -0.84 -21.83
C THR A 249 18.69 -0.39 -20.37
N ASN A 250 18.02 0.74 -20.15
CA ASN A 250 17.78 1.33 -18.85
C ASN A 250 16.32 1.12 -18.42
N PRO A 251 16.04 0.60 -17.22
CA PRO A 251 16.95 -0.06 -16.28
C PRO A 251 17.23 -1.54 -16.62
N GLY A 252 18.44 -2.02 -16.31
CA GLY A 252 18.63 -3.43 -15.94
C GLY A 252 18.60 -4.52 -17.03
N VAL A 253 18.57 -4.18 -18.33
CA VAL A 253 18.59 -5.20 -19.41
C VAL A 253 19.71 -4.96 -20.42
N ASP A 254 20.30 -6.04 -20.96
CA ASP A 254 21.44 -5.96 -21.91
C ASP A 254 21.07 -5.43 -23.30
N LYS A 255 19.79 -5.52 -23.66
CA LYS A 255 19.26 -5.09 -24.96
C LYS A 255 17.81 -4.63 -24.81
N PRO A 256 17.33 -3.70 -25.66
CA PRO A 256 15.92 -3.32 -25.70
C PRO A 256 14.99 -4.53 -25.86
N VAL A 257 13.89 -4.51 -25.11
CA VAL A 257 12.82 -5.53 -25.17
C VAL A 257 12.06 -5.44 -26.49
N PHE A 258 11.86 -4.22 -26.99
CA PHE A 258 11.20 -3.93 -28.25
C PHE A 258 12.19 -3.61 -29.37
N ASN A 259 11.76 -3.89 -30.60
CA ASN A 259 12.49 -3.49 -31.80
C ASN A 259 12.30 -1.99 -32.10
N SER A 260 13.13 -1.45 -33.00
CA SER A 260 13.10 -0.03 -33.35
C SER A 260 11.74 0.43 -33.86
N THR A 261 11.04 -0.37 -34.68
CA THR A 261 9.73 0.00 -35.24
C THR A 261 8.69 0.25 -34.16
N ARG A 262 8.57 -0.67 -33.18
CA ARG A 262 7.62 -0.52 -32.08
C ARG A 262 8.00 0.68 -31.19
N CYS A 263 9.30 0.86 -30.96
CA CYS A 263 9.82 1.99 -30.20
C CYS A 263 9.57 3.35 -30.87
N ASP A 264 9.68 3.42 -32.20
CA ASP A 264 9.38 4.63 -32.97
C ASP A 264 7.89 4.98 -32.88
N ILE A 265 7.00 3.97 -32.92
CA ILE A 265 5.56 4.18 -32.76
C ILE A 265 5.23 4.70 -31.36
N MET A 266 5.75 4.07 -30.31
CA MET A 266 5.56 4.55 -28.94
C MET A 266 6.12 5.97 -28.77
N ALA A 267 7.32 6.24 -29.28
CA ALA A 267 7.95 7.57 -29.21
C ALA A 267 7.11 8.65 -29.91
N ALA A 268 6.49 8.33 -31.06
CA ALA A 268 5.63 9.26 -31.79
C ALA A 268 4.33 9.60 -31.02
N ASN A 269 3.81 8.66 -30.23
CA ASN A 269 2.58 8.86 -29.44
C ASN A 269 2.83 9.49 -28.06
N LEU A 270 4.02 9.29 -27.49
CA LEU A 270 4.35 9.69 -26.13
C LEU A 270 4.14 11.19 -25.84
N PRO A 271 4.53 12.16 -26.71
CA PRO A 271 4.29 13.58 -26.44
C PRO A 271 2.81 13.92 -26.23
N ARG A 272 1.90 13.30 -26.99
CA ARG A 272 0.46 13.51 -26.85
C ARG A 272 -0.07 12.92 -25.54
N CYS A 273 0.37 11.72 -25.19
CA CYS A 273 0.06 11.08 -23.90
C CYS A 273 0.50 11.97 -22.74
N LEU A 274 1.78 12.38 -22.69
CA LEU A 274 2.31 13.21 -21.60
C LEU A 274 1.64 14.59 -21.53
N GLY A 275 1.28 15.17 -22.69
CA GLY A 275 0.55 16.43 -22.76
C GLY A 275 -0.83 16.34 -22.10
N LEU A 276 -1.61 15.30 -22.41
CA LEU A 276 -2.93 15.10 -21.82
C LEU A 276 -2.87 14.71 -20.34
N ALA A 277 -1.90 13.87 -19.95
CA ALA A 277 -1.68 13.53 -18.54
C ALA A 277 -1.38 14.80 -17.71
N ARG A 278 -0.61 15.74 -18.25
CA ARG A 278 -0.37 17.03 -17.58
C ARG A 278 -1.65 17.85 -17.44
N VAL A 279 -2.51 17.87 -18.47
CA VAL A 279 -3.80 18.57 -18.37
C VAL A 279 -4.69 17.94 -17.29
N CYS A 280 -4.71 16.62 -17.14
CA CYS A 280 -5.39 15.96 -16.01
C CYS A 280 -4.81 16.39 -14.66
N TYR A 281 -3.48 16.51 -14.52
CA TYR A 281 -2.87 16.99 -13.27
C TYR A 281 -3.24 18.44 -12.94
N GLU A 282 -3.25 19.32 -13.95
CA GLU A 282 -3.55 20.75 -13.77
C GLU A 282 -5.05 21.00 -13.56
N HIS A 283 -5.90 20.14 -14.14
CA HIS A 283 -7.35 20.25 -14.15
C HIS A 283 -7.98 18.87 -13.93
N PRO A 284 -7.90 18.32 -12.70
CA PRO A 284 -8.43 16.99 -12.41
C PRO A 284 -9.95 16.99 -12.58
N ASP A 285 -10.40 16.22 -13.57
CA ASP A 285 -11.80 15.98 -13.90
C ASP A 285 -11.89 14.59 -14.54
N HIS A 286 -12.95 13.86 -14.24
CA HIS A 286 -13.12 12.50 -14.73
C HIS A 286 -13.00 12.40 -16.26
N ALA A 287 -13.65 13.29 -17.02
CA ALA A 287 -13.61 13.21 -18.48
C ALA A 287 -12.22 13.53 -19.04
N ILE A 288 -11.51 14.50 -18.45
CA ILE A 288 -10.15 14.87 -18.84
C ILE A 288 -9.19 13.71 -18.57
N CYS A 289 -9.25 13.16 -17.35
CA CYS A 289 -8.34 12.11 -16.90
C CYS A 289 -8.61 10.78 -17.63
N SER A 290 -9.86 10.39 -17.86
CA SER A 290 -10.17 9.21 -18.68
C SER A 290 -9.70 9.35 -20.13
N ALA A 291 -9.78 10.55 -20.71
CA ALA A 291 -9.27 10.79 -22.05
C ALA A 291 -7.73 10.72 -22.11
N ALA A 292 -7.05 11.24 -21.08
CA ALA A 292 -5.61 11.13 -20.94
C ALA A 292 -5.18 9.66 -20.82
N TRP A 293 -5.81 8.90 -19.92
CA TRP A 293 -5.58 7.46 -19.75
C TRP A 293 -5.73 6.72 -21.08
N LYS A 294 -6.85 6.89 -21.78
CA LYS A 294 -7.11 6.18 -23.04
C LYS A 294 -6.05 6.46 -24.11
N VAL A 295 -5.62 7.71 -24.25
CA VAL A 295 -4.57 8.07 -25.22
C VAL A 295 -3.21 7.49 -24.82
N CYS A 296 -2.88 7.48 -23.54
CA CYS A 296 -1.65 6.87 -23.02
C CYS A 296 -1.67 5.35 -23.16
N TRP A 297 -2.80 4.72 -22.86
CA TRP A 297 -3.01 3.29 -23.01
C TRP A 297 -2.75 2.85 -24.45
N ASP A 298 -3.52 3.39 -25.40
CA ASP A 298 -3.46 2.99 -26.81
C ASP A 298 -2.12 3.33 -27.48
N GLY A 299 -1.51 4.44 -27.07
CA GLY A 299 -0.29 4.94 -27.68
C GLY A 299 0.99 4.32 -27.13
N VAL A 300 0.98 3.87 -25.87
CA VAL A 300 2.20 3.56 -25.11
C VAL A 300 2.07 2.26 -24.32
N ILE A 301 1.08 2.14 -23.43
CA ILE A 301 1.02 1.06 -22.43
C ILE A 301 0.62 -0.28 -23.06
N SER A 302 -0.45 -0.28 -23.87
CA SER A 302 -1.07 -1.51 -24.39
C SER A 302 -0.11 -2.30 -25.28
N TRP A 303 0.92 -1.65 -25.84
CA TRP A 303 1.98 -2.32 -26.56
C TRP A 303 2.66 -3.41 -25.73
N TYR A 304 2.83 -3.29 -24.42
CA TYR A 304 3.32 -4.42 -23.63
C TYR A 304 2.18 -5.19 -22.97
N ASP A 305 1.20 -4.46 -22.45
CA ASP A 305 0.16 -5.03 -21.61
C ASP A 305 -0.80 -5.95 -22.37
N ASP A 306 -1.09 -5.70 -23.65
CA ASP A 306 -1.92 -6.59 -24.48
C ASP A 306 -1.24 -7.94 -24.77
N GLU A 307 0.08 -8.03 -24.57
CA GLU A 307 0.88 -9.27 -24.68
C GLU A 307 1.19 -9.90 -23.31
N SER A 308 0.66 -9.31 -22.23
CA SER A 308 0.83 -9.74 -20.85
C SER A 308 -0.41 -10.46 -20.32
N GLY A 309 -0.27 -11.17 -19.20
CA GLY A 309 -1.42 -11.72 -18.48
C GLY A 309 -2.20 -12.79 -19.25
N ALA A 310 -3.53 -12.75 -19.09
CA ALA A 310 -4.45 -13.71 -19.69
C ALA A 310 -4.51 -13.60 -21.22
N GLY A 311 -3.84 -14.53 -21.92
CA GLY A 311 -3.72 -14.55 -23.38
C GLY A 311 -2.35 -14.14 -23.92
N GLY A 312 -1.46 -13.69 -23.02
CA GLY A 312 -0.07 -13.35 -23.30
C GLY A 312 0.94 -14.33 -22.70
N ASN A 313 2.23 -14.09 -23.00
CA ASN A 313 3.35 -14.78 -22.34
C ASN A 313 4.33 -13.80 -21.67
N ARG A 314 4.03 -12.50 -21.68
CA ARG A 314 4.86 -11.49 -21.02
C ARG A 314 4.39 -11.21 -19.61
N ASN A 315 5.32 -10.80 -18.75
CA ASN A 315 5.02 -10.42 -17.39
C ASN A 315 5.36 -8.93 -17.18
N ARG A 316 4.34 -8.09 -16.97
CA ARG A 316 4.54 -6.65 -16.68
C ARG A 316 5.24 -6.38 -15.35
N PHE A 317 5.27 -7.37 -14.47
CA PHE A 317 5.95 -7.29 -13.18
C PHE A 317 7.42 -7.72 -13.25
N ASP A 318 7.84 -8.39 -14.33
CA ASP A 318 9.25 -8.68 -14.62
C ASP A 318 9.41 -8.87 -16.14
N ILE A 319 9.99 -7.87 -16.80
CA ILE A 319 10.11 -7.86 -18.27
C ILE A 319 10.98 -8.98 -18.84
N THR A 320 11.69 -9.73 -17.99
CA THR A 320 12.55 -10.85 -18.37
C THR A 320 11.90 -12.21 -18.13
N ALA A 321 10.82 -12.26 -17.37
CA ALA A 321 10.10 -13.48 -17.02
C ALA A 321 8.84 -13.68 -17.87
N PRO A 322 8.43 -14.94 -18.10
CA PRO A 322 7.12 -15.24 -18.66
C PRO A 322 6.00 -15.02 -17.62
N CYS A 323 4.76 -14.92 -18.10
CA CYS A 323 3.57 -14.97 -17.23
C CYS A 323 3.24 -16.43 -16.89
N GLU A 324 3.59 -16.91 -15.70
CA GLU A 324 3.50 -18.35 -15.37
C GLU A 324 2.06 -18.83 -15.17
N SER A 325 1.21 -17.99 -14.59
CA SER A 325 -0.18 -18.33 -14.25
C SER A 325 -1.17 -18.06 -15.41
N HIS A 326 -0.75 -17.29 -16.42
CA HIS A 326 -1.64 -16.80 -17.50
C HIS A 326 -2.89 -16.07 -16.97
N ASP A 327 -2.75 -15.36 -15.84
CA ASP A 327 -3.73 -14.44 -15.28
C ASP A 327 -3.11 -13.03 -15.15
N ASP A 328 -3.88 -12.06 -14.67
CA ASP A 328 -3.40 -10.68 -14.55
C ASP A 328 -2.27 -10.48 -13.53
N MET A 329 -2.08 -11.44 -12.61
CA MET A 329 -1.03 -11.43 -11.59
C MET A 329 0.28 -12.02 -12.10
N CYS A 330 0.24 -12.93 -13.09
CA CYS A 330 1.39 -13.62 -13.67
C CYS A 330 2.24 -14.50 -12.73
N TYR A 331 1.81 -14.66 -11.47
CA TYR A 331 2.44 -15.50 -10.45
C TYR A 331 1.44 -16.52 -9.91
N LYS A 332 1.81 -17.79 -9.90
CA LYS A 332 0.95 -18.90 -9.43
C LYS A 332 0.60 -18.78 -7.93
N GLU A 333 1.44 -18.11 -7.16
CA GLU A 333 1.31 -17.95 -5.72
C GLU A 333 -0.01 -17.25 -5.35
N ALA A 334 -0.50 -16.30 -6.15
CA ALA A 334 -1.77 -15.61 -5.91
C ALA A 334 -2.95 -16.62 -5.83
N ALA A 335 -3.05 -17.55 -6.79
CA ALA A 335 -4.09 -18.57 -6.79
C ALA A 335 -3.93 -19.57 -5.63
N LEU A 336 -2.69 -19.89 -5.23
CA LEU A 336 -2.41 -20.77 -4.09
C LEU A 336 -2.80 -20.10 -2.76
N ILE A 337 -2.55 -18.79 -2.63
CA ILE A 337 -2.94 -17.98 -1.48
C ILE A 337 -4.47 -17.94 -1.38
N GLU A 338 -5.16 -17.62 -2.47
CA GLU A 338 -6.61 -17.54 -2.48
C GLU A 338 -7.25 -18.90 -2.11
N LYS A 339 -6.75 -20.00 -2.68
CA LYS A 339 -7.17 -21.36 -2.30
C LYS A 339 -6.98 -21.64 -0.81
N TYR A 340 -5.83 -21.26 -0.27
CA TYR A 340 -5.49 -21.53 1.13
C TYR A 340 -6.32 -20.68 2.10
N LEU A 341 -6.46 -19.39 1.83
CA LEU A 341 -7.21 -18.46 2.67
C LEU A 341 -8.72 -18.75 2.63
N ASN A 342 -9.24 -19.33 1.55
CA ASN A 342 -10.61 -19.86 1.46
C ASN A 342 -10.82 -21.24 2.12
N SER A 343 -9.79 -21.83 2.75
CA SER A 343 -9.97 -23.11 3.42
C SER A 343 -10.79 -22.95 4.71
N PRO A 344 -11.65 -23.94 5.08
CA PRO A 344 -12.40 -23.90 6.33
C PRO A 344 -11.50 -23.70 7.55
N LYS A 345 -10.32 -24.34 7.54
CA LYS A 345 -9.31 -24.19 8.60
C LYS A 345 -8.92 -22.73 8.82
N VAL A 346 -8.65 -21.98 7.75
CA VAL A 346 -8.27 -20.57 7.86
C VAL A 346 -9.47 -19.71 8.25
N PHE A 347 -10.63 -19.93 7.64
CA PHE A 347 -11.86 -19.20 7.99
C PHE A 347 -12.21 -19.33 9.48
N ASP A 348 -12.13 -20.56 10.02
CA ASP A 348 -12.42 -20.85 11.42
C ASP A 348 -11.39 -20.20 12.35
N ALA A 349 -10.09 -20.33 12.04
CA ALA A 349 -9.00 -19.76 12.84
C ALA A 349 -9.05 -18.23 12.89
N LEU A 350 -9.31 -17.58 11.75
CA LEU A 350 -9.50 -16.14 11.66
C LEU A 350 -10.84 -15.68 12.28
N GLY A 351 -11.84 -16.57 12.32
CA GLY A 351 -13.21 -16.24 12.73
C GLY A 351 -13.83 -15.19 11.81
N VAL A 352 -13.74 -15.47 10.51
CA VAL A 352 -14.27 -14.63 9.44
C VAL A 352 -15.77 -14.42 9.65
N PRO A 353 -16.28 -13.17 9.68
CA PRO A 353 -17.71 -12.89 9.80
C PRO A 353 -18.52 -13.53 8.67
N SER A 354 -19.77 -13.89 8.94
CA SER A 354 -20.68 -14.46 7.93
C SER A 354 -20.99 -13.49 6.77
N ALA A 355 -20.70 -12.20 6.93
CA ALA A 355 -20.78 -11.20 5.87
C ALA A 355 -19.74 -11.43 4.76
N VAL A 356 -18.62 -12.08 5.07
CA VAL A 356 -17.57 -12.43 4.12
C VAL A 356 -17.74 -13.89 3.72
N THR A 357 -18.22 -14.13 2.51
CA THR A 357 -18.52 -15.48 2.00
C THR A 357 -17.31 -16.14 1.35
N ASN A 358 -16.43 -15.36 0.74
CA ASN A 358 -15.18 -15.80 0.16
C ASN A 358 -14.10 -14.71 0.30
N TYR A 359 -12.85 -15.16 0.31
CA TYR A 359 -11.68 -14.31 0.17
C TYR A 359 -11.30 -14.18 -1.31
N SER A 360 -10.89 -12.99 -1.73
CA SER A 360 -10.28 -12.73 -3.05
C SER A 360 -8.98 -11.97 -2.87
N ILE A 361 -7.94 -12.31 -3.65
CA ILE A 361 -6.66 -11.61 -3.60
C ILE A 361 -6.75 -10.16 -4.11
N ALA A 362 -7.73 -9.87 -4.97
CA ALA A 362 -8.00 -8.56 -5.53
C ALA A 362 -9.50 -8.27 -5.59
N SER A 363 -9.88 -7.01 -5.37
CA SER A 363 -11.26 -6.53 -5.44
C SER A 363 -11.47 -5.70 -6.70
N GLU A 364 -12.14 -6.27 -7.69
CA GLU A 364 -12.49 -5.58 -8.94
C GLU A 364 -13.41 -4.37 -8.67
N ASP A 365 -14.34 -4.49 -7.72
CA ASP A 365 -15.25 -3.39 -7.38
C ASP A 365 -14.50 -2.17 -6.83
N VAL A 366 -13.47 -2.40 -6.00
CA VAL A 366 -12.59 -1.32 -5.53
C VAL A 366 -11.77 -0.74 -6.68
N ALA A 367 -11.21 -1.59 -7.56
CA ALA A 367 -10.45 -1.12 -8.71
C ALA A 367 -11.31 -0.23 -9.65
N ILE A 368 -12.55 -0.63 -9.90
CA ILE A 368 -13.53 0.13 -10.68
C ILE A 368 -13.88 1.44 -9.96
N ALA A 369 -14.17 1.40 -8.67
CA ALA A 369 -14.51 2.59 -7.88
C ALA A 369 -13.39 3.64 -7.92
N PHE A 370 -12.13 3.21 -7.80
CA PHE A 370 -10.94 4.08 -7.88
C PHE A 370 -10.73 4.66 -9.28
N THR A 371 -11.00 3.87 -10.32
CA THR A 371 -10.95 4.33 -11.71
C THR A 371 -12.00 5.41 -11.97
N LEU A 372 -13.24 5.19 -11.53
CA LEU A 372 -14.33 6.18 -11.64
C LEU A 372 -14.07 7.42 -10.78
N GLY A 373 -13.31 7.27 -9.69
CA GLY A 373 -12.82 8.37 -8.88
C GLY A 373 -11.57 9.07 -9.41
N TYR A 374 -11.08 8.69 -10.61
CA TYR A 374 -9.89 9.21 -11.30
C TYR A 374 -8.59 9.22 -10.46
N ASP A 375 -8.55 8.51 -9.33
CA ASP A 375 -7.42 8.51 -8.38
C ASP A 375 -6.15 7.97 -9.05
N GLN A 376 -6.29 7.01 -9.96
CA GLN A 376 -5.18 6.41 -10.71
C GLN A 376 -4.51 7.40 -11.67
N GLU A 377 -5.18 8.49 -12.04
CA GLU A 377 -4.70 9.44 -13.04
C GLU A 377 -4.10 10.71 -12.42
N ILE A 378 -4.06 10.81 -11.09
CA ILE A 378 -3.45 11.95 -10.38
C ILE A 378 -2.10 11.55 -9.77
N SER A 379 -1.27 12.54 -9.46
CA SER A 379 0.01 12.32 -8.81
C SER A 379 -0.05 12.56 -7.30
N THR A 380 0.68 11.73 -6.54
CA THR A 380 0.87 11.88 -5.10
C THR A 380 2.19 12.54 -4.71
N GLN A 381 2.91 13.14 -5.67
CA GLN A 381 4.14 13.91 -5.42
C GLN A 381 3.92 15.03 -4.39
N SER A 382 2.75 15.66 -4.38
CA SER A 382 2.43 16.72 -3.42
C SER A 382 2.37 16.22 -1.97
N GLN A 383 1.93 14.98 -1.76
CA GLN A 383 1.89 14.32 -0.46
C GLN A 383 3.30 13.89 -0.04
N ILE A 384 4.13 13.41 -0.97
CA ILE A 384 5.56 13.15 -0.70
C ILE A 384 6.27 14.44 -0.26
N LEU A 385 6.04 15.55 -0.96
CA LEU A 385 6.59 16.85 -0.58
C LEU A 385 6.07 17.31 0.79
N TYR A 386 4.78 17.11 1.07
CA TYR A 386 4.20 17.41 2.38
C TYR A 386 4.90 16.64 3.50
N LEU A 387 5.15 15.34 3.30
CA LEU A 387 5.89 14.49 4.24
C LEU A 387 7.32 15.01 4.48
N LEU A 388 8.06 15.31 3.41
CA LEU A 388 9.42 15.84 3.53
C LEU A 388 9.44 17.18 4.30
N ASN A 389 8.47 18.06 4.04
CA ASN A 389 8.33 19.35 4.72
C ASN A 389 7.95 19.23 6.21
N HIS A 390 7.51 18.06 6.68
CA HIS A 390 7.16 17.77 8.07
C HIS A 390 8.08 16.71 8.68
N ASP A 391 9.34 16.67 8.23
CA ASP A 391 10.42 15.87 8.79
C ASP A 391 10.17 14.36 8.81
N ILE A 392 9.42 13.87 7.82
CA ILE A 392 9.20 12.45 7.56
C ILE A 392 10.15 12.00 6.45
N ASP A 393 11.01 11.02 6.75
CA ASP A 393 11.93 10.47 5.76
C ASP A 393 11.17 9.67 4.69
N VAL A 394 11.61 9.74 3.43
CA VAL A 394 10.99 9.03 2.31
C VAL A 394 12.04 8.17 1.60
N LEU A 395 11.76 6.87 1.52
CA LEU A 395 12.49 5.93 0.68
C LEU A 395 11.61 5.47 -0.48
N MET A 396 12.04 5.76 -1.70
CA MET A 396 11.59 5.05 -2.90
C MET A 396 12.56 3.90 -3.17
N TYR A 397 12.07 2.67 -3.28
CA TYR A 397 12.89 1.55 -3.76
C TYR A 397 12.26 0.93 -5.01
N GLN A 398 13.09 0.39 -5.91
CA GLN A 398 12.65 -0.06 -7.23
C GLN A 398 13.38 -1.33 -7.68
N GLY A 399 12.64 -2.34 -8.09
CA GLY A 399 13.19 -3.43 -8.89
C GLY A 399 13.45 -2.98 -10.33
N ASN A 400 14.68 -3.21 -10.81
CA ASN A 400 15.12 -2.77 -12.13
C ASN A 400 14.47 -3.52 -13.31
N LEU A 401 13.69 -4.58 -13.09
CA LEU A 401 13.00 -5.35 -14.13
C LEU A 401 11.49 -5.10 -14.18
N ASP A 402 10.96 -4.27 -13.29
CA ASP A 402 9.53 -3.91 -13.27
C ASP A 402 9.16 -2.96 -14.41
N LEU A 403 8.03 -3.24 -15.06
CA LEU A 403 7.44 -2.32 -16.04
C LEU A 403 6.24 -1.55 -15.46
N ALA A 404 5.37 -2.24 -14.71
CA ALA A 404 4.11 -1.72 -14.21
C ALA A 404 4.30 -0.40 -13.45
N CYS A 405 5.33 -0.32 -12.62
CA CYS A 405 5.75 0.88 -11.90
C CYS A 405 7.24 1.14 -12.06
N ASN A 406 7.69 1.08 -13.30
CA ASN A 406 9.10 1.07 -13.69
C ASN A 406 10.01 2.13 -13.03
N THR A 407 11.29 1.75 -12.90
CA THR A 407 12.34 2.60 -12.31
C THR A 407 12.53 3.90 -13.08
N ALA A 408 12.40 3.87 -14.41
CA ALA A 408 12.58 5.03 -15.29
C ALA A 408 11.63 6.19 -14.94
N GLY A 409 10.33 5.92 -14.85
CA GLY A 409 9.31 6.89 -14.47
C GLY A 409 9.49 7.35 -13.02
N ASN A 410 9.78 6.41 -12.11
CA ASN A 410 10.05 6.72 -10.72
C ASN A 410 11.28 7.64 -10.52
N LEU A 411 12.33 7.42 -11.30
CA LEU A 411 13.52 8.28 -11.32
C LEU A 411 13.22 9.64 -11.95
N ARG A 412 12.41 9.68 -13.01
CA ARG A 412 12.06 10.93 -13.70
C ARG A 412 11.29 11.89 -12.80
N TRP A 413 10.24 11.43 -12.12
CA TRP A 413 9.49 12.32 -11.21
C TRP A 413 10.34 12.71 -10.00
N SER A 414 11.14 11.80 -9.44
CA SER A 414 11.98 12.13 -8.29
C SER A 414 13.06 13.18 -8.60
N ASN A 415 13.54 13.24 -9.85
CA ASN A 415 14.44 14.31 -10.31
C ASN A 415 13.71 15.64 -10.60
N SER A 416 12.42 15.61 -10.93
CA SER A 416 11.66 16.79 -11.36
C SER A 416 10.81 17.43 -10.25
N MET A 417 10.48 16.67 -9.19
CA MET A 417 9.70 17.16 -8.06
C MET A 417 10.34 18.43 -7.47
N PRO A 418 9.60 19.55 -7.35
CA PRO A 418 10.16 20.81 -6.88
C PRO A 418 10.23 20.82 -5.35
N TRP A 419 11.44 20.77 -4.80
CA TRP A 419 11.66 20.84 -3.35
C TRP A 419 13.06 21.34 -3.01
N LYS A 420 13.29 21.73 -1.75
CA LYS A 420 14.56 22.31 -1.28
C LYS A 420 15.77 21.42 -1.56
N GLY A 421 15.59 20.09 -1.51
CA GLY A 421 16.64 19.11 -1.79
C GLY A 421 16.87 18.78 -3.26
N GLN A 422 16.02 19.24 -4.17
CA GLN A 422 16.08 18.87 -5.59
C GLN A 422 17.44 19.17 -6.22
N PRO A 423 18.07 20.35 -6.05
CA PRO A 423 19.36 20.62 -6.70
C PRO A 423 20.47 19.66 -6.25
N GLU A 424 20.53 19.33 -4.96
CA GLU A 424 21.51 18.37 -4.42
C GLU A 424 21.21 16.96 -4.95
N TYR A 425 19.93 16.56 -4.98
CA TYR A 425 19.52 15.24 -5.44
C TYR A 425 19.82 15.05 -6.93
N VAL A 426 19.52 16.04 -7.77
CA VAL A 426 19.82 15.98 -9.21
C VAL A 426 21.32 16.00 -9.47
N ALA A 427 22.09 16.78 -8.72
CA ALA A 427 23.55 16.86 -8.86
C ALA A 427 24.28 15.58 -8.41
N GLN A 428 23.68 14.79 -7.52
CA GLN A 428 24.26 13.54 -7.04
C GLN A 428 24.29 12.47 -8.14
N ARG A 429 25.47 11.92 -8.38
CA ARG A 429 25.62 10.68 -9.18
C ARG A 429 25.17 9.46 -8.37
N PRO A 430 24.49 8.48 -8.99
CA PRO A 430 24.19 7.21 -8.36
C PRO A 430 25.42 6.56 -7.73
N LYS A 431 25.25 5.95 -6.56
CA LYS A 431 26.29 5.20 -5.85
C LYS A 431 25.83 3.77 -5.66
N SER A 432 26.72 2.80 -5.76
CA SER A 432 26.41 1.41 -5.49
C SER A 432 26.09 1.18 -4.00
N TRP A 433 25.20 0.26 -3.69
CA TRP A 433 24.96 -0.25 -2.33
C TRP A 433 24.94 -1.78 -2.31
N GLY A 434 25.26 -2.36 -1.16
CA GLY A 434 25.31 -3.81 -0.95
C GLY A 434 26.12 -4.18 0.29
N VAL A 435 26.36 -5.48 0.51
CA VAL A 435 26.99 -6.02 1.73
C VAL A 435 28.16 -6.93 1.36
N GLY A 436 29.27 -6.83 2.10
CA GLY A 436 30.34 -7.83 2.03
C GLY A 436 31.07 -7.88 0.68
N GLY A 437 30.97 -6.83 -0.14
CA GLY A 437 31.51 -6.79 -1.50
C GLY A 437 30.49 -7.15 -2.59
N ASP A 438 29.32 -7.70 -2.23
CA ASP A 438 28.20 -7.87 -3.16
C ASP A 438 27.59 -6.49 -3.47
N GLU A 439 27.26 -6.25 -4.74
CA GLU A 439 26.52 -5.07 -5.19
C GLU A 439 25.06 -5.47 -5.47
N PHE A 440 24.11 -4.81 -4.80
CA PHE A 440 22.69 -5.11 -4.89
C PHE A 440 21.93 -4.11 -5.78
N GLY A 441 22.56 -2.99 -6.12
CA GLY A 441 22.00 -1.94 -6.97
C GLY A 441 22.65 -0.60 -6.67
N TRP A 442 21.99 0.49 -7.09
CA TRP A 442 22.46 1.85 -6.85
C TRP A 442 21.46 2.68 -6.07
N TYR A 443 21.93 3.77 -5.46
CA TYR A 443 21.08 4.70 -4.74
C TYR A 443 21.49 6.17 -4.98
N LYS A 444 20.52 7.05 -4.78
CA LYS A 444 20.67 8.51 -4.61
C LYS A 444 20.01 8.87 -3.29
N GLU A 445 20.64 9.74 -2.51
CA GLU A 445 20.18 10.09 -1.16
C GLU A 445 20.68 11.46 -0.76
N VAL A 446 19.73 12.32 -0.39
CA VAL A 446 19.99 13.65 0.16
C VAL A 446 19.39 13.80 1.55
N LYS A 447 20.07 14.58 2.39
CA LYS A 447 19.63 14.88 3.76
C LYS A 447 19.57 16.38 3.95
N ILE A 448 18.36 16.91 3.97
CA ILE A 448 18.10 18.35 3.90
C ILE A 448 17.40 18.81 5.17
N LYS A 449 17.85 19.92 5.72
CA LYS A 449 17.13 20.63 6.79
C LYS A 449 15.94 21.36 6.17
N MET A 450 14.71 20.95 6.49
CA MET A 450 13.50 21.51 5.89
C MET A 450 12.99 22.72 6.68
N GLY A 451 12.92 22.60 8.01
CA GLY A 451 12.56 23.69 8.93
C GLY A 451 13.74 24.44 9.56
N ASP A 452 13.45 25.15 10.66
CA ASP A 452 14.42 25.93 11.43
C ASP A 452 15.19 25.10 12.48
N ASP A 453 14.68 23.92 12.85
CA ASP A 453 15.35 23.00 13.76
C ASP A 453 16.53 22.28 13.11
N ASP A 454 17.41 21.65 13.89
CA ASP A 454 18.58 20.96 13.34
C ASP A 454 18.26 19.55 12.79
N LYS A 455 16.98 19.16 12.71
CA LYS A 455 16.57 17.88 12.13
C LYS A 455 16.77 17.93 10.61
N LYS A 456 17.28 16.83 10.06
CA LYS A 456 17.42 16.65 8.61
C LYS A 456 16.48 15.56 8.15
N THR A 457 15.78 15.84 7.06
CA THR A 457 14.88 14.92 6.39
C THR A 457 15.59 14.28 5.21
N THR A 458 15.43 12.97 5.08
CA THR A 458 16.07 12.14 4.06
C THR A 458 15.08 11.85 2.95
N PHE A 459 15.48 12.14 1.71
CA PHE A 459 14.87 11.56 0.52
C PHE A 459 15.88 10.62 -0.13
N SER A 460 15.50 9.35 -0.26
CA SER A 460 16.34 8.32 -0.84
C SER A 460 15.61 7.59 -1.95
N PHE A 461 16.34 7.28 -3.01
CA PHE A 461 15.93 6.44 -4.12
C PHE A 461 16.94 5.32 -4.25
N ALA A 462 16.52 4.06 -4.16
CA ALA A 462 17.41 2.89 -4.27
C ALA A 462 16.85 1.88 -5.29
N THR A 463 17.71 1.28 -6.09
CA THR A 463 17.33 0.16 -6.97
C THR A 463 17.78 -1.16 -6.40
N VAL A 464 17.10 -2.23 -6.80
CA VAL A 464 17.50 -3.62 -6.57
C VAL A 464 17.70 -4.29 -7.93
N ASP A 465 18.93 -4.66 -8.23
CA ASP A 465 19.31 -5.26 -9.51
C ASP A 465 18.73 -6.66 -9.65
N GLY A 466 18.10 -6.93 -10.80
CA GLY A 466 17.47 -8.21 -11.09
C GLY A 466 16.19 -8.50 -10.31
N ALA A 467 15.61 -7.51 -9.63
CA ALA A 467 14.27 -7.61 -9.04
C ALA A 467 13.21 -7.05 -10.00
N GLY A 468 12.04 -7.69 -10.04
CA GLY A 468 10.83 -7.15 -10.67
C GLY A 468 10.00 -6.27 -9.73
N HIS A 469 8.69 -6.29 -9.88
CA HIS A 469 7.72 -5.46 -9.15
C HIS A 469 7.72 -5.76 -7.65
N MET A 470 7.55 -7.04 -7.29
CA MET A 470 7.59 -7.54 -5.92
C MET A 470 9.04 -7.80 -5.52
N VAL A 471 9.76 -6.73 -5.19
CA VAL A 471 11.19 -6.79 -4.84
C VAL A 471 11.50 -7.85 -3.78
N PRO A 472 10.72 -7.99 -2.68
CA PRO A 472 11.00 -9.02 -1.68
C PRO A 472 10.78 -10.45 -2.17
N GLN A 473 9.88 -10.66 -3.15
CA GLN A 473 9.72 -11.98 -3.79
C GLN A 473 10.94 -12.33 -4.65
N GLY A 474 11.38 -11.41 -5.51
CA GLY A 474 12.46 -11.67 -6.48
C GLY A 474 13.86 -11.68 -5.86
N LYS A 475 14.09 -10.84 -4.84
CA LYS A 475 15.39 -10.62 -4.19
C LYS A 475 15.23 -10.53 -2.65
N PRO A 476 14.81 -11.60 -1.97
CA PRO A 476 14.43 -11.57 -0.56
C PRO A 476 15.57 -11.16 0.39
N LYS A 477 16.79 -11.63 0.13
CA LYS A 477 17.98 -11.29 0.93
C LYS A 477 18.30 -9.79 0.83
N GLU A 478 18.32 -9.28 -0.39
CA GLU A 478 18.62 -7.88 -0.71
C GLU A 478 17.52 -6.94 -0.19
N ALA A 479 16.25 -7.35 -0.32
CA ALA A 479 15.10 -6.62 0.20
C ALA A 479 15.13 -6.51 1.74
N LEU A 480 15.44 -7.61 2.45
CA LEU A 480 15.57 -7.58 3.90
C LEU A 480 16.73 -6.68 4.35
N GLU A 481 17.87 -6.72 3.64
CA GLU A 481 18.99 -5.81 3.93
C GLU A 481 18.60 -4.34 3.69
N LEU A 482 17.88 -4.06 2.60
CA LEU A 482 17.40 -2.73 2.25
C LEU A 482 16.53 -2.14 3.37
N VAL A 483 15.51 -2.89 3.81
CA VAL A 483 14.61 -2.42 4.88
C VAL A 483 15.35 -2.28 6.21
N ASN A 484 16.23 -3.21 6.55
CA ASN A 484 17.00 -3.14 7.81
C ASN A 484 17.94 -1.93 7.87
N ARG A 485 18.62 -1.60 6.76
CA ARG A 485 19.43 -0.37 6.66
C ARG A 485 18.59 0.86 6.85
N TRP A 486 17.44 0.91 6.18
CA TRP A 486 16.53 2.03 6.30
C TRP A 486 16.03 2.19 7.73
N LEU A 487 15.49 1.12 8.33
CA LEU A 487 14.93 1.11 9.67
C LEU A 487 15.95 1.50 10.75
N LYS A 488 17.22 1.10 10.61
CA LYS A 488 18.29 1.39 11.59
C LYS A 488 18.97 2.75 11.39
N LYS A 489 19.27 3.14 10.14
CA LYS A 489 20.18 4.27 9.86
C LYS A 489 19.58 5.39 9.00
N ARG A 490 18.44 5.15 8.34
CA ARG A 490 17.89 6.04 7.29
C ARG A 490 18.97 6.43 6.28
N THR A 491 19.81 5.47 5.89
CA THR A 491 20.84 5.69 4.88
C THR A 491 21.39 4.41 4.27
N PHE A 492 21.79 4.51 3.00
CA PHE A 492 22.52 3.46 2.27
C PHE A 492 24.03 3.72 2.20
N ARG A 493 24.51 4.83 2.77
CA ARG A 493 25.94 5.09 2.92
C ARG A 493 26.56 4.02 3.84
N ASN A 494 27.67 3.44 3.40
CA ASN A 494 28.43 2.44 4.17
C ASN A 494 29.00 3.02 5.47
#